data_AF-X1V025-F1
#
_entry.id   AF-X1V025-F1
#
_cell.length_a   1.000
_cell.length_b   1.000
_cell.length_c   1.000
_cell.angle_alpha   90.00
_cell.angle_beta   90.00
_cell.angle_gamma   90.00
#
_symmetry.space_group_name_H-M   'P 1'
#
loop_
_entity.id
_entity.type
_entity.pdbx_description
1 polymer ?
#
loop_
_entity_poly.entity_id
_entity_poly.type
_entity_poly.pdbx_seq_one_letter_code
_entity_poly.pdbx_strand_id
1 'polypeptide(L)' 'LNFFDAKGVVEGLLNQLGMEASFEQSSDESLHPAKQAAIVIGGNRLGVIGELHPKVSDA' A
#
# COMPACT_ATOMS: atom_id res chain seq x y z
N LEU A 1 7.69 10.74 -7.17
CA LEU A 1 6.86 9.54 -6.92
C LEU A 1 6.42 9.59 -5.46
N ASN A 2 5.12 9.58 -5.22
CA ASN A 2 4.50 9.64 -3.89
C ASN A 2 3.62 8.40 -3.65
N PHE A 3 2.94 8.35 -2.51
CA PHE A 3 1.98 7.28 -2.17
C PHE A 3 0.98 6.93 -3.29
N PHE A 4 0.38 7.93 -3.95
CA PHE A 4 -0.64 7.68 -4.99
C PHE A 4 -0.03 7.10 -6.27
N ASP A 5 1.20 7.49 -6.60
CA ASP A 5 1.92 6.88 -7.72
C ASP A 5 2.17 5.38 -7.46
N ALA A 6 2.63 5.05 -6.24
CA ALA A 6 2.84 3.66 -5.84
C ALA A 6 1.53 2.87 -5.83
N LYS A 7 0.45 3.46 -5.30
CA LYS A 7 -0.89 2.86 -5.30
C LYS A 7 -1.37 2.56 -6.72
N GLY A 8 -1.21 3.50 -7.64
CA GLY A 8 -1.59 3.32 -9.04
C GLY A 8 -0.84 2.18 -9.73
N VAL A 9 0.46 1.99 -9.43
CA VAL A 9 1.24 0.84 -9.95
C VAL A 9 0.68 -0.49 -9.42
N VAL A 10 0.39 -0.58 -8.13
CA VAL A 10 -0.18 -1.80 -7.53
C VAL A 10 -1.59 -2.07 -8.06
N GLU A 11 -2.43 -1.04 -8.19
CA GLU A 11 -3.75 -1.16 -8.81
C GLU A 11 -3.67 -1.66 -10.25
N GLY A 12 -2.79 -1.08 -11.06
CA GLY A 12 -2.55 -1.52 -12.44
C GLY A 12 -2.10 -2.97 -12.54
N LEU A 13 -1.16 -3.38 -11.69
CA LEU A 13 -0.67 -4.75 -11.63
C LEU A 13 -1.77 -5.75 -11.27
N LEU A 14 -2.54 -5.47 -10.21
CA LEU A 14 -3.62 -6.35 -9.76
C LEU A 14 -4.74 -6.46 -10.79
N ASN A 15 -5.11 -5.34 -11.41
CA ASN A 15 -6.09 -5.30 -12.50
C ASN A 15 -5.63 -6.14 -13.71
N GLN A 16 -4.35 -6.07 -14.08
CA GLN A 16 -3.80 -6.89 -15.17
C GLN A 16 -3.85 -8.39 -14.87
N LEU A 17 -3.78 -8.76 -13.59
CA LEU A 17 -3.95 -10.15 -13.13
C LEU A 17 -5.42 -10.56 -12.96
N GLY A 18 -6.38 -9.66 -13.25
CA GLY A 18 -7.81 -9.92 -13.08
C GLY A 18 -8.24 -9.98 -11.61
N MET A 19 -7.47 -9.36 -10.71
CA MET A 19 -7.79 -9.33 -9.28
C MET A 19 -8.40 -8.00 -8.88
N GLU A 20 -9.57 -8.06 -8.24
CA GLU A 20 -10.23 -6.89 -7.66
C GLU A 20 -9.75 -6.71 -6.22
N ALA A 21 -9.08 -5.59 -5.96
CA ALA A 21 -8.52 -5.27 -4.66
C ALA A 21 -9.16 -4.02 -4.05
N SER A 22 -9.38 -4.05 -2.74
CA SER A 22 -9.70 -2.88 -1.93
C SER A 22 -8.46 -2.40 -1.18
N PHE A 23 -8.44 -1.09 -0.89
CA PHE A 23 -7.39 -0.45 -0.12
C PHE A 23 -7.99 0.10 1.17
N GLU A 24 -7.53 -0.41 2.29
CA GLU A 24 -8.04 -0.07 3.62
C GLU A 24 -6.97 0.66 4.44
N GLN A 25 -7.40 1.32 5.52
CA GLN A 25 -6.46 1.98 6.43
C GLN A 25 -5.51 0.94 7.05
N SER A 26 -4.21 1.29 7.09
CA SER A 26 -3.16 0.47 7.70
C SER A 26 -2.46 1.24 8.81
N SER A 27 -1.82 0.52 9.72
CA SER A 27 -1.10 1.06 10.88
C SER A 27 0.29 0.42 11.04
N ASP A 28 0.96 0.14 9.91
CA ASP A 28 2.33 -0.39 9.91
C ASP A 28 3.31 0.69 10.39
N GLU A 29 4.09 0.38 11.41
CA GLU A 29 5.01 1.32 12.06
C GLU A 29 6.25 1.64 11.20
N SER A 30 6.58 0.76 10.23
CA SER A 30 7.67 1.00 9.29
C SER A 30 7.30 2.01 8.20
N LEU A 31 6.02 2.34 8.07
CA LEU A 31 5.46 3.24 7.06
C LEU A 31 4.98 4.57 7.65
N HIS A 32 4.91 5.59 6.80
CA HIS A 32 4.42 6.90 7.17
C HIS A 32 2.93 6.81 7.59
N PRO A 33 2.53 7.32 8.78
CA PRO A 33 1.19 7.10 9.34
C PRO A 33 0.04 7.59 8.45
N ALA A 34 0.23 8.72 7.77
CA ALA A 34 -0.78 9.31 6.89
C ALA A 34 -0.70 8.84 5.41
N LYS A 35 0.23 7.95 5.07
CA LYS A 35 0.54 7.60 3.67
C LYS A 35 0.81 6.10 3.53
N GLN A 36 -0.15 5.31 3.95
CA GLN A 36 -0.12 3.86 3.85
C GLN A 36 -1.53 3.29 3.68
N ALA A 37 -1.62 2.11 3.07
CA ALA A 37 -2.84 1.33 2.95
C ALA A 37 -2.55 -0.17 2.97
N ALA A 38 -3.51 -0.94 3.50
CA ALA A 38 -3.53 -2.38 3.40
C ALA A 38 -4.15 -2.78 2.06
N ILE A 39 -3.56 -3.77 1.39
CA ILE A 39 -4.10 -4.36 0.16
C ILE A 39 -4.96 -5.55 0.56
N VAL A 40 -6.24 -5.55 0.20
CA VAL A 40 -7.21 -6.59 0.57
C VAL A 40 -7.85 -7.16 -0.70
N ILE A 41 -7.91 -8.49 -0.81
CA ILE A 41 -8.53 -9.20 -1.94
C ILE A 41 -9.43 -10.30 -1.38
N GLY A 42 -10.70 -10.30 -1.78
CA GLY A 42 -11.69 -11.28 -1.29
C GLY A 42 -11.82 -11.29 0.24
N GLY A 43 -11.65 -10.14 0.90
CA GLY A 43 -11.67 -10.01 2.36
C GLY A 43 -10.38 -10.42 3.08
N ASN A 44 -9.35 -10.88 2.35
CA ASN A 44 -8.06 -11.26 2.92
C ASN A 44 -7.01 -10.16 2.73
N ARG A 45 -6.34 -9.77 3.81
CA ARG A 45 -5.21 -8.82 3.76
C ARG A 45 -3.97 -9.51 3.19
N LEU A 46 -3.50 -9.04 2.04
CA LEU A 46 -2.32 -9.57 1.35
C LEU A 46 -1.02 -8.88 1.74
N GLY A 47 -1.09 -7.60 2.08
CA GLY A 47 0.10 -6.81 2.40
C GLY A 47 -0.19 -5.33 2.62
N VAL A 48 0.85 -4.52 2.58
CA VAL A 48 0.79 -3.06 2.75
C VAL A 48 1.57 -2.34 1.66
N ILE A 49 1.12 -1.13 1.36
CA ILE A 49 1.81 -0.17 0.51
C ILE A 49 1.85 1.17 1.23
N GLY A 50 2.98 1.88 1.19
CA GLY A 50 3.09 3.20 1.79
C GLY A 50 4.42 3.86 1.54
N GLU A 51 4.52 5.14 1.91
CA GLU A 51 5.81 5.81 2.00
C GLU A 51 6.54 5.34 3.26
N LEU A 52 7.87 5.25 3.19
CA LEU A 52 8.70 4.85 4.32
C LEU A 52 8.53 5.82 5.48
N HIS A 53 8.49 5.31 6.72
CA HIS A 53 8.51 6.17 7.90
C HIS A 53 9.83 6.98 7.91
N PRO A 54 9.82 8.29 8.21
CA PRO A 54 11.03 9.13 8.19
C PRO A 54 12.20 8.55 9.00
N LYS A 55 11.90 8.02 10.19
CA LYS A 55 12.87 7.30 11.05
C LYS A 55 13.57 6.09 10.41
N VAL A 56 13.01 5.51 9.35
CA VAL A 56 13.59 4.37 8.63
C VAL A 56 14.36 4.83 7.39
N SER A 57 14.06 6.01 6.86
CA SER A 57 14.76 6.59 5.68
C SER A 57 16.16 7.11 5.98
N ASP A 58 16.47 7.38 7.25
CA ASP A 58 17.77 7.92 7.70
C ASP A 58 18.72 6.83 8.24
N ALA A 59 18.41 5.54 8.02
CA ALA A 59 19.20 4.40 8.51
C ALA A 59 20.23 3.89 7.48
#